data_AF-A0A5E4KFG8-F1
#
_entry.id   AF-A0A5E4KFG8-F1
#
_cell.length_a   1.000
_cell.length_b   1.000
_cell.length_c   1.000
_cell.angle_alpha   90.00
_cell.angle_beta   90.00
_cell.angle_gamma   90.00
#
_symmetry.space_group_name_H-M   'P 1'
#
loop_
_entity.id
_entity.type
_entity.pdbx_description
1 polymer ?
#
loop_
_entity_poly.entity_id
_entity_poly.type
_entity_poly.pdbx_seq_one_letter_code
_entity_poly.pdbx_strand_id
1 'polypeptide(L)'
;MVDLNDPVIKGYFINLVGEEGFKVVEKMPEGEVTDEKIAEVTGVLLNIVRRTLFILYENRLAVYRRVRDTDSGWLTYLWRLDLGNL
;
A
#
# COMPACT_ATOMS: atom_id res chain seq x y z
N MET A 1 6.71 13.25 -9.73
CA MET A 1 5.53 12.47 -9.30
C MET A 1 5.41 11.32 -10.28
N VAL A 2 5.47 10.08 -9.81
CA VAL A 2 5.42 8.88 -10.66
C VAL A 2 4.05 8.80 -11.34
N ASP A 3 4.01 8.64 -12.66
CA ASP A 3 2.77 8.43 -13.40
C ASP A 3 2.42 6.94 -13.44
N LEU A 4 1.41 6.54 -12.68
CA LEU A 4 0.95 5.14 -12.64
C LEU A 4 0.22 4.72 -13.92
N ASN A 5 -0.11 5.67 -14.82
CA ASN A 5 -0.67 5.35 -16.13
C ASN A 5 0.41 5.07 -17.18
N ASP A 6 1.68 5.35 -16.89
CA ASP A 6 2.78 4.95 -17.76
C ASP A 6 2.77 3.42 -17.93
N PRO A 7 2.70 2.89 -19.17
CA PRO A 7 2.58 1.44 -19.40
C PRO A 7 3.72 0.61 -18.80
N VAL A 8 4.92 1.18 -18.71
CA VAL A 8 6.10 0.52 -18.12
C VAL A 8 5.95 0.46 -16.60
N ILE A 9 5.58 1.56 -15.97
CA ILE A 9 5.36 1.63 -14.52
C ILE A 9 4.20 0.72 -14.11
N LYS A 10 3.08 0.78 -14.84
CA LYS A 10 1.93 -0.10 -14.63
C LYS A 10 2.34 -1.57 -14.78
N GLY A 11 3.06 -1.91 -15.84
CA GLY A 11 3.56 -3.26 -16.08
C GLY A 11 4.47 -3.77 -14.95
N TYR A 12 5.35 -2.90 -14.44
CA TYR A 12 6.20 -3.22 -13.29
C TYR A 12 5.37 -3.59 -12.05
N PHE A 13 4.40 -2.76 -11.66
CA PHE A 13 3.57 -3.04 -10.49
C PHE A 13 2.67 -4.26 -10.68
N ILE A 14 2.07 -4.45 -11.86
CA ILE A 14 1.25 -5.64 -12.14
C ILE A 14 2.10 -6.91 -12.01
N ASN A 15 3.34 -6.91 -12.50
CA ASN A 15 4.25 -8.05 -12.33
C ASN A 15 4.64 -8.29 -10.86
N LEU A 16 4.77 -7.21 -10.08
CA LEU A 16 5.21 -7.28 -8.69
C LEU A 16 4.10 -7.74 -7.74
N VAL A 17 2.89 -7.20 -7.89
CA VAL A 17 1.78 -7.37 -6.92
C VAL A 17 0.49 -7.94 -7.52
N GLY A 18 0.45 -8.22 -8.83
CA GLY A 18 -0.74 -8.65 -9.55
C GLY A 18 -1.74 -7.53 -9.80
N GLU A 19 -2.82 -7.81 -10.55
CA GLU A 19 -3.83 -6.80 -10.90
C GLU A 19 -4.59 -6.25 -9.68
N GLU A 20 -5.02 -7.12 -8.76
CA GLU A 20 -5.68 -6.68 -7.52
C GLU A 20 -4.73 -5.87 -6.64
N GLY A 21 -3.44 -6.25 -6.58
CA GLY A 21 -2.44 -5.46 -5.88
C GLY A 21 -2.16 -4.12 -6.57
N PHE A 22 -2.21 -4.06 -7.90
CA PHE A 22 -2.08 -2.80 -8.62
C PHE A 22 -3.24 -1.85 -8.29
N LYS A 23 -4.47 -2.35 -8.15
CA LYS A 23 -5.62 -1.53 -7.68
C LYS A 23 -5.36 -0.94 -6.29
N VAL A 24 -4.66 -1.66 -5.41
CA VAL A 24 -4.23 -1.13 -4.11
C VAL A 24 -3.28 0.04 -4.31
N VAL A 25 -2.25 -0.08 -5.15
CA VAL A 25 -1.28 1.00 -5.42
C VAL A 25 -1.97 2.22 -6.06
N GLU A 26 -2.82 1.99 -7.06
CA GLU A 26 -3.50 3.03 -7.85
C GLU A 26 -4.48 3.85 -7.00
N LYS A 27 -5.18 3.21 -6.06
CA LYS A 27 -6.27 3.82 -5.28
C LYS A 27 -5.94 4.03 -3.81
N MET A 28 -4.70 3.78 -3.39
CA MET A 28 -4.29 4.02 -2.02
C MET A 28 -4.45 5.51 -1.70
N PRO A 29 -5.16 5.87 -0.62
CA PRO A 29 -5.25 7.27 -0.19
C PRO A 29 -3.87 7.86 0.07
N GLU A 30 -3.71 9.15 -0.22
CA GLU A 30 -2.50 9.87 0.14
C GLU A 30 -2.31 9.92 1.67
N GLY A 31 -1.05 10.00 2.09
CA GLY A 31 -0.69 10.08 3.51
C GLY A 31 -0.59 8.70 4.18
N GLU A 32 -0.81 8.70 5.49
CA GLU A 32 -0.69 7.52 6.34
C GLU A 32 -2.05 6.88 6.60
N VAL A 33 -2.21 5.62 6.21
CA VAL A 33 -3.50 4.96 6.15
C VAL A 33 -3.40 3.49 6.63
N THR A 34 -4.43 2.98 7.30
CA THR A 34 -4.45 1.58 7.72
C THR A 34 -4.80 0.65 6.55
N ASP A 35 -4.36 -0.58 6.63
CA ASP A 35 -4.72 -1.63 5.69
C ASP A 35 -6.24 -1.87 5.62
N GLU A 36 -6.97 -1.75 6.73
CA GLU A 36 -8.44 -1.80 6.68
C GLU A 36 -9.04 -0.67 5.85
N LYS A 37 -8.53 0.56 6.00
CA LYS A 37 -9.06 1.71 5.25
C LYS A 37 -8.72 1.60 3.76
N ILE A 38 -7.55 1.08 3.42
CA ILE A 38 -7.17 0.80 2.04
C ILE A 38 -8.10 -0.27 1.45
N ALA A 39 -8.40 -1.35 2.18
CA ALA A 39 -9.35 -2.37 1.73
C ALA A 39 -10.76 -1.81 1.48
N GLU A 40 -11.25 -0.96 2.40
CA GLU A 40 -12.54 -0.28 2.26
C GLU A 40 -12.61 0.60 0.99
N VAL A 41 -11.60 1.45 0.77
CA VAL A 41 -11.58 2.41 -0.36
C VAL A 41 -11.37 1.71 -1.71
N THR A 42 -10.51 0.69 -1.74
CA THR A 42 -10.16 -0.01 -2.99
C THR A 42 -11.16 -1.10 -3.35
N GLY A 43 -11.94 -1.60 -2.38
CA GLY A 43 -12.78 -2.79 -2.54
C GLY A 43 -11.99 -4.10 -2.63
N VAL A 44 -10.67 -4.05 -2.41
CA VAL A 44 -9.79 -5.22 -2.43
C VAL A 44 -9.84 -5.92 -1.09
N LEU A 45 -9.83 -7.25 -1.10
CA LEU A 45 -9.84 -8.05 0.13
C LEU A 45 -8.64 -7.70 1.02
N LEU A 46 -8.89 -7.56 2.33
CA LEU A 46 -7.89 -7.13 3.31
C LEU A 46 -6.61 -8.00 3.31
N ASN A 47 -6.72 -9.30 3.05
CA ASN A 47 -5.58 -10.20 2.93
C ASN A 47 -4.70 -9.87 1.71
N ILE A 48 -5.30 -9.51 0.57
CA ILE A 48 -4.59 -9.06 -0.62
C ILE A 48 -3.92 -7.71 -0.33
N VAL A 49 -4.66 -6.76 0.27
CA VAL A 49 -4.10 -5.46 0.68
C VAL A 49 -2.86 -5.64 1.55
N ARG A 50 -2.95 -6.44 2.63
CA ARG A 50 -1.83 -6.74 3.51
C ARG A 50 -0.64 -7.32 2.75
N ARG A 51 -0.87 -8.34 1.93
CA ARG A 51 0.19 -8.97 1.12
C ARG A 51 0.86 -7.96 0.18
N THR A 52 0.06 -7.13 -0.50
CA THR A 52 0.57 -6.09 -1.40
C THR A 52 1.43 -5.08 -0.63
N LEU A 53 0.97 -4.59 0.51
CA LEU A 53 1.72 -3.64 1.34
C LEU A 53 3.07 -4.21 1.81
N PHE A 54 3.10 -5.49 2.21
CA PHE A 54 4.36 -6.16 2.56
C PHE A 54 5.32 -6.27 1.37
N ILE A 55 4.84 -6.68 0.19
CA ILE A 55 5.67 -6.73 -1.02
C ILE A 55 6.24 -5.35 -1.37
N LEU A 56 5.41 -4.30 -1.32
CA LEU A 56 5.86 -2.94 -1.58
C LEU A 56 6.92 -2.49 -0.58
N TYR A 57 6.74 -2.80 0.70
CA TYR A 57 7.72 -2.49 1.74
C TYR A 57 9.06 -3.21 1.55
N GLU A 58 9.03 -4.51 1.22
CA GLU A 58 10.25 -5.27 0.91
C GLU A 58 11.01 -4.69 -0.28
N ASN A 59 10.29 -4.08 -1.23
CA ASN A 59 10.84 -3.41 -2.41
C ASN A 59 11.12 -1.91 -2.20
N ARG A 60 10.98 -1.39 -0.97
CA ARG A 60 11.17 0.04 -0.62
C ARG A 60 10.24 1.00 -1.39
N LEU A 61 9.06 0.52 -1.77
CA LEU A 61 8.00 1.27 -2.45
C LEU A 61 6.88 1.69 -1.49
N ALA A 62 6.91 1.19 -0.25
CA ALA A 62 6.06 1.61 0.83
C ALA A 62 6.84 1.66 2.14
N VAL A 63 6.40 2.52 3.04
CA VAL A 63 6.87 2.60 4.42
C VAL A 63 5.68 2.49 5.34
N TYR A 64 5.93 2.07 6.58
CA TYR A 64 4.93 2.12 7.63
C TYR A 64 5.52 2.65 8.93
N ARG A 65 4.67 3.19 9.78
CA ARG A 65 4.97 3.38 11.20
C ARG A 65 3.92 2.67 12.04
N ARG A 66 4.35 2.27 13.24
CA ARG A 66 3.47 1.66 14.24
C ARG A 66 3.08 2.69 15.29
N VAL A 67 1.80 2.73 15.62
CA VAL A 67 1.26 3.53 16.72
C VAL A 67 0.75 2.56 17.76
N ARG A 68 1.16 2.78 19.01
CA ARG A 68 0.61 2.04 20.15
C ARG A 68 -0.38 2.94 20.85
N ASP A 69 -1.62 2.48 20.96
CA ASP A 69 -2.59 3.08 21.86
C ASP A 69 -2.18 2.74 23.30
N THR A 70 -1.93 3.78 24.11
CA THR A 70 -1.44 3.63 25.49
C THR A 70 -2.51 3.12 26.45
N ASP A 71 -3.78 3.27 26.09
CA ASP A 71 -4.91 2.94 26.96
C ASP A 71 -5.39 1.51 26.68
N SER A 72 -5.49 1.15 25.40
CA SER A 72 -5.99 -0.15 24.96
C SER A 72 -4.87 -1.16 24.66
N GLY A 73 -3.64 -0.70 24.48
CA GLY A 73 -2.47 -1.52 24.15
C GLY A 73 -2.38 -1.97 22.69
N TRP A 74 -3.35 -1.61 21.85
CA TRP A 74 -3.42 -2.01 20.45
C TRP A 74 -2.32 -1.36 19.61
N LEU A 75 -1.82 -2.12 18.63
CA LEU A 75 -0.81 -1.67 17.68
C LEU A 75 -1.46 -1.43 16.31
N THR A 76 -1.44 -0.19 15.84
CA THR A 76 -1.95 0.19 14.53
C THR A 76 -0.79 0.42 13.57
N TYR A 77 -0.87 -0.19 12.39
CA TYR A 77 0.08 0.00 11.31
C TYR A 77 -0.47 1.05 10.35
N LEU A 78 0.30 2.11 10.14
CA LEU A 78 -0.03 3.19 9.23
C LEU A 78 0.94 3.17 8.07
N TRP A 79 0.41 2.90 6.88
CA TRP A 79 1.15 2.70 5.64
C TRP A 79 1.12 3.95 4.77
N ARG A 80 2.20 4.16 4.02
CA ARG A 80 2.33 5.22 3.02
C ARG A 80 3.17 4.74 1.85
N LEU A 81 2.79 5.07 0.62
CA LEU A 81 3.63 4.82 -0.55
C LEU A 81 4.88 5.73 -0.53
N ASP A 82 6.01 5.17 -0.92
CA ASP A 82 7.27 5.89 -1.05
C ASP A 82 7.88 5.60 -2.42
N LEU A 83 7.35 6.27 -3.44
CA LEU A 83 7.73 6.07 -4.85
C LEU A 83 8.81 7.04 -5.31
N GLY A 84 9.54 7.68 -4.38
CA GLY A 84 10.55 8.69 -4.71
C GLY A 84 11.79 8.15 -5.44
N ASN A 85 12.00 6.82 -5.39
CA ASN A 85 13.14 6.14 -5.99
C ASN A 85 12.80 5.43 -7.32
N LEU A 86 11.59 5.61 -7.84
CA LEU A 86 11.13 5.09 -9.13
C LEU A 86 11.41 6.09 -10.27
#